data_AF-A0A5B7FJS2-F1
#
_entry.id   AF-A0A5B7FJS2-F1
#
_cell.length_a   1.000
_cell.length_b   1.000
_cell.length_c   1.000
_cell.angle_alpha   90.00
_cell.angle_beta   90.00
_cell.angle_gamma   90.00
#
_symmetry.space_group_name_H-M   'P 1'
#
loop_
_entity.id
_entity.type
_entity.pdbx_description
1 polymer ?
#
loop_
_entity_poly.entity_id
_entity_poly.type
_entity_poly.pdbx_seq_one_letter_code
_entity_poly.pdbx_strand_id
1 'polypeptide(L)'
;MDHKYKSLLLNLPCRHILTKAEETEMALRKQTKRLMDADIVNYFAVGSQETISRILDAATANSMFGRKYSWYALSKGKEDIQCGCENSSVVYLRPHPSPDTRGRITMLQRDYGLTAEPIIDSVFYFDFTIRGIKAAA
;
A
#
# COMPACT_ATOMS: atom_id res chain seq x y z
N MET A 1 -24.18 -5.50 34.47
CA MET A 1 -24.05 -4.36 33.52
C MET A 1 -23.89 -4.95 32.14
N ASP A 2 -24.97 -5.00 31.36
CA ASP A 2 -24.92 -5.47 29.96
C ASP A 2 -24.29 -4.40 29.09
N HIS A 3 -23.03 -4.61 28.70
CA HIS A 3 -22.36 -3.69 27.81
C HIS A 3 -22.88 -3.87 26.38
N LYS A 4 -23.81 -2.99 25.96
CA LYS A 4 -24.28 -2.87 24.57
C LYS A 4 -23.20 -2.24 23.66
N TYR A 5 -22.10 -2.94 23.43
CA TYR A 5 -21.07 -2.52 22.45
C TYR A 5 -21.51 -2.73 20.99
N LYS A 6 -22.56 -3.53 20.76
CA LYS A 6 -23.00 -3.94 19.42
C LYS A 6 -23.60 -2.81 18.57
N SER A 7 -23.98 -1.69 19.20
CA SER A 7 -24.67 -0.56 18.56
C SER A 7 -23.85 0.72 18.46
N LEU A 8 -22.65 0.78 19.03
CA LEU A 8 -21.81 2.00 19.04
C LEU A 8 -21.22 2.35 17.67
N LEU A 9 -21.08 1.37 16.78
CA LEU A 9 -20.53 1.57 15.42
C LEU A 9 -21.60 1.42 14.31
N LEU A 10 -22.86 1.18 14.68
CA LEU A 10 -23.95 1.23 13.69
C LEU A 10 -24.19 2.70 13.33
N ASN A 11 -24.08 3.02 12.04
CA ASN A 11 -24.33 4.34 11.46
C ASN A 11 -23.29 5.43 11.74
N LEU A 12 -22.07 5.08 12.17
CA LEU A 12 -20.98 6.06 12.06
C LEU A 12 -20.62 6.21 10.57
N PRO A 13 -20.80 7.39 9.95
CA PRO A 13 -20.31 7.61 8.61
C PRO A 13 -18.78 7.56 8.66
N CYS A 14 -18.20 6.44 8.25
CA CYS A 14 -16.76 6.37 8.02
C CYS A 14 -16.43 7.33 6.86
N ARG A 15 -15.84 8.49 7.20
CA ARG A 15 -15.36 9.45 6.21
C ARG A 15 -14.12 8.87 5.52
N HIS A 16 -14.32 8.26 4.36
CA HIS A 16 -13.23 7.77 3.53
C HIS A 16 -12.89 8.85 2.51
N ILE A 17 -11.64 9.35 2.56
CA ILE A 17 -11.13 10.31 1.59
C ILE A 17 -10.07 9.60 0.75
N LEU A 18 -10.31 9.51 -0.55
CA LEU A 18 -9.37 8.99 -1.53
C LEU A 18 -8.81 10.16 -2.32
N THR A 19 -7.52 10.41 -2.19
CA THR A 19 -6.83 11.48 -2.92
C THR A 19 -5.56 10.94 -3.54
N LYS A 20 -5.29 11.33 -4.79
CA LYS A 20 -4.00 11.06 -5.43
C LYS A 20 -2.89 11.75 -4.62
N ALA A 21 -1.76 11.09 -4.46
CA ALA A 21 -0.58 11.70 -3.85
C ALA A 21 -0.08 12.84 -4.75
N GLU A 22 0.17 14.00 -4.15
CA GLU A 22 0.78 15.13 -4.85
C GLU A 22 2.22 14.83 -5.26
N GLU A 23 2.66 15.43 -6.36
CA GLU A 23 3.96 15.10 -6.97
C GLU A 23 5.13 15.79 -6.27
N THR A 24 4.90 16.97 -5.69
CA THR A 24 5.93 17.76 -5.00
C THR A 24 5.85 17.57 -3.49
N GLU A 25 7.01 17.57 -2.83
CA GLU A 25 7.09 17.35 -1.39
C GLU A 25 6.33 18.40 -0.58
N MET A 26 6.42 19.68 -0.97
CA MET A 26 5.67 20.76 -0.33
C MET A 26 4.15 20.59 -0.46
N ALA A 27 3.67 20.20 -1.63
CA ALA A 27 2.24 19.96 -1.85
C ALA A 27 1.78 18.73 -1.04
N LEU A 28 2.60 17.68 -0.97
CA LEU A 28 2.31 16.49 -0.20
C LEU A 28 2.23 16.77 1.30
N ARG A 29 3.14 17.59 1.84
CA ARG A 29 3.08 18.07 3.23
C ARG A 29 1.82 18.88 3.52
N LYS A 30 1.41 19.73 2.58
CA LYS A 30 0.15 20.50 2.69
C LYS A 30 -1.07 19.56 2.62
N GLN A 31 -1.03 18.55 1.76
CA GLN A 31 -2.08 17.54 1.62
C GLN A 31 -2.24 16.74 2.91
N THR A 32 -1.16 16.20 3.47
CA THR A 32 -1.20 15.42 4.72
C THR A 32 -1.66 16.27 5.89
N LYS A 33 -1.25 17.55 5.96
CA LYS A 33 -1.76 18.50 6.95
C LYS A 33 -3.26 18.73 6.83
N ARG A 34 -3.80 18.91 5.61
CA ARG A 34 -5.25 19.06 5.41
C ARG A 34 -6.04 17.83 5.84
N LEU A 35 -5.49 16.63 5.63
CA LEU A 35 -6.11 15.38 6.09
C LEU A 35 -6.07 15.27 7.62
N MET A 36 -4.98 15.70 8.24
CA MET A 36 -4.87 15.80 9.70
C MET A 36 -5.88 16.80 10.28
N ASP A 37 -6.03 17.98 9.66
CA ASP A 37 -6.99 19.02 10.08
C ASP A 37 -8.45 18.57 9.90
N ALA A 38 -8.70 17.59 9.03
CA ALA A 38 -9.99 16.93 8.86
C ALA A 38 -10.26 15.82 9.92
N ASP A 39 -9.39 15.71 10.93
CA ASP A 39 -9.44 14.75 12.04
C ASP A 39 -9.37 13.28 11.58
N ILE A 40 -8.61 13.01 10.52
CA ILE A 40 -8.35 11.64 10.05
C ILE A 40 -7.18 11.06 10.85
N VAL A 41 -7.35 9.84 11.33
CA VAL A 41 -6.35 9.13 12.15
C VAL A 41 -5.85 7.82 11.54
N ASN A 42 -6.58 7.27 10.56
CA ASN A 42 -6.22 6.03 9.85
C ASN A 42 -5.83 6.38 8.42
N TYR A 43 -4.61 6.04 8.03
CA TYR A 43 -4.03 6.39 6.74
C TYR A 43 -3.64 5.14 5.96
N PHE A 44 -4.05 5.07 4.70
CA PHE A 44 -3.67 4.04 3.75
C PHE A 44 -2.85 4.67 2.63
N ALA A 45 -1.54 4.42 2.63
CA ALA A 45 -0.63 4.84 1.58
C ALA A 45 -0.49 3.72 0.55
N VAL A 46 -1.00 3.93 -0.66
CA VAL A 46 -1.00 2.92 -1.73
C VAL A 46 -0.21 3.45 -2.92
N GLY A 47 0.79 2.71 -3.38
CA GLY A 47 1.55 3.13 -4.56
C GLY A 47 2.89 2.40 -4.71
N SER A 48 3.79 3.03 -5.49
CA SER A 48 5.18 2.62 -5.53
C SER A 48 5.86 2.88 -4.18
N GLN A 49 6.94 2.16 -3.91
CA GLN A 49 7.76 2.36 -2.71
C GLN A 49 8.21 3.81 -2.58
N GLU A 50 8.71 4.43 -3.66
CA GLU A 50 9.11 5.85 -3.67
C GLU A 50 7.96 6.79 -3.27
N THR A 51 6.76 6.53 -3.78
CA THR A 51 5.58 7.34 -3.44
C THR A 51 5.21 7.18 -1.96
N ILE A 52 5.28 5.95 -1.44
CA ILE A 52 5.00 5.67 -0.04
C ILE A 52 6.06 6.31 0.87
N SER A 53 7.34 6.20 0.54
CA SER A 53 8.43 6.86 1.27
C SER A 53 8.18 8.37 1.36
N ARG A 54 7.87 9.03 0.24
CA ARG A 54 7.54 10.47 0.23
C ARG A 54 6.34 10.81 1.11
N ILE A 55 5.29 9.98 1.11
CA ILE A 55 4.11 10.18 1.97
C ILE A 55 4.51 10.07 3.45
N LEU A 56 5.31 9.07 3.81
CA LEU A 56 5.73 8.84 5.18
C LEU A 56 6.68 9.94 5.66
N ASP A 57 7.58 10.44 4.81
CA ASP A 57 8.45 11.57 5.13
C ASP A 57 7.63 12.86 5.35
N ALA A 58 6.62 13.10 4.52
CA ALA A 58 5.68 14.21 4.71
C ALA A 58 4.86 14.05 6.01
N ALA A 59 4.51 12.82 6.40
CA ALA A 59 3.88 12.52 7.67
C ALA A 59 4.82 12.76 8.86
N THR A 60 6.11 12.45 8.73
CA THR A 60 7.14 12.72 9.75
C THR A 60 7.24 14.22 9.99
N ALA A 61 7.31 15.01 8.92
CA ALA A 61 7.39 16.46 8.98
C ALA A 61 6.17 17.11 9.68
N ASN A 62 5.00 16.46 9.64
CA ASN A 62 3.78 16.91 10.30
C ASN A 62 3.53 16.21 11.65
N SER A 63 4.51 15.46 12.18
CA SER A 63 4.39 14.73 13.46
C SER A 63 3.18 13.79 13.50
N MET A 64 2.89 13.12 12.40
CA MET A 64 1.73 12.23 12.24
C MET A 64 2.04 10.78 12.64
N PHE A 65 2.97 10.57 13.57
CA PHE A 65 3.32 9.25 14.10
C PHE A 65 3.08 9.17 15.62
N GLY A 66 2.98 7.95 16.13
CA GLY A 66 2.67 7.68 17.53
C GLY A 66 1.28 7.07 17.72
N ARG A 67 0.83 6.93 18.98
CA ARG A 67 -0.36 6.14 19.35
C ARG A 67 -1.69 6.65 18.77
N LYS A 68 -1.76 7.92 18.34
CA LYS A 68 -2.96 8.51 17.75
C LYS A 68 -3.18 8.05 16.31
N TYR A 69 -2.10 7.80 15.56
CA TYR A 69 -2.15 7.61 14.11
C TYR A 69 -1.83 6.17 13.73
N SER A 70 -2.63 5.61 12.82
CA SER A 70 -2.40 4.27 12.27
C SER A 70 -2.07 4.38 10.80
N TRP A 71 -0.91 3.85 10.41
CA TRP A 71 -0.41 3.88 9.04
C TRP A 71 -0.35 2.48 8.44
N TYR A 72 -0.96 2.34 7.27
CA TYR A 72 -0.95 1.15 6.45
C TYR A 72 -0.35 1.50 5.10
N ALA A 73 0.73 0.83 4.73
CA ALA A 73 1.38 0.99 3.45
C ALA A 73 1.12 -0.25 2.58
N LEU A 74 0.72 -0.05 1.33
CA LEU A 74 0.44 -1.12 0.39
C LEU A 74 1.20 -0.89 -0.91
N SER A 75 2.09 -1.83 -1.24
CA SER A 75 2.87 -1.78 -2.47
C SER A 75 2.80 -3.12 -3.21
N LYS A 76 2.90 -3.05 -4.54
CA LYS A 76 3.13 -4.21 -5.40
C LYS A 76 4.63 -4.54 -5.54
N GLY A 77 5.50 -3.66 -5.04
CA GLY A 77 6.95 -3.81 -5.08
C GLY A 77 7.45 -4.92 -4.16
N LYS A 78 8.68 -5.37 -4.42
CA LYS A 78 9.35 -6.43 -3.65
C LYS A 78 10.14 -5.88 -2.46
N GLU A 79 10.60 -4.64 -2.58
CA GLU A 79 11.51 -4.00 -1.64
C GLU A 79 10.82 -3.51 -0.36
N ASP A 80 11.63 -3.36 0.67
CA ASP A 80 11.23 -2.77 1.94
C ASP A 80 11.18 -1.24 1.83
N ILE A 81 10.21 -0.61 2.49
CA ILE A 81 10.09 0.84 2.50
C ILE A 81 11.24 1.43 3.34
N GLN A 82 11.95 2.37 2.75
CA GLN A 82 12.92 3.21 3.46
C GLN A 82 12.23 4.53 3.81
N CYS A 83 12.22 4.92 5.08
CA CYS A 83 11.79 6.26 5.48
C CYS A 83 12.56 6.72 6.72
N GLY A 84 12.71 8.04 6.89
CA GLY A 84 13.38 8.66 8.04
C GLY A 84 12.50 8.69 9.30
N CYS A 85 11.66 7.68 9.50
CA CYS A 85 10.56 7.72 10.45
C CYS A 85 10.99 7.21 11.84
N GLU A 86 11.50 8.10 12.70
CA GLU A 86 11.81 7.75 14.10
C GLU A 86 10.53 7.48 14.92
N ASN A 87 10.54 6.43 15.76
CA ASN A 87 9.41 6.03 16.61
C ASN A 87 8.07 5.85 15.86
N SER A 88 8.13 5.45 14.60
CA SER A 88 6.94 5.20 13.78
C SER A 88 6.51 3.73 13.83
N SER A 89 5.20 3.50 13.79
CA SER A 89 4.59 2.19 13.58
C SER A 89 3.83 2.21 12.27
N VAL A 90 4.35 1.51 11.26
CA VAL A 90 3.72 1.40 9.93
C VAL A 90 3.53 -0.08 9.62
N VAL A 91 2.29 -0.47 9.30
CA VAL A 91 2.00 -1.81 8.81
C VAL A 91 2.23 -1.82 7.31
N TYR A 92 3.25 -2.54 6.85
CA TYR A 92 3.56 -2.65 5.43
C TYR A 92 3.07 -3.97 4.85
N LEU A 93 2.19 -3.89 3.85
CA LEU A 93 1.68 -5.01 3.09
C LEU A 93 2.33 -5.02 1.71
N ARG A 94 3.03 -6.11 1.40
CA ARG A 94 3.63 -6.37 0.10
C ARG A 94 3.50 -7.84 -0.29
N PRO A 95 3.44 -8.16 -1.59
CA PRO A 95 3.40 -9.54 -2.05
C PRO A 95 4.71 -10.25 -1.72
N HIS A 96 4.62 -11.43 -1.12
CA HIS A 96 5.76 -12.32 -0.92
C HIS A 96 5.53 -13.65 -1.66
N PRO A 97 6.40 -14.02 -2.63
CA PRO A 97 6.20 -15.25 -3.38
C PRO A 97 6.46 -16.47 -2.49
N SER A 98 5.48 -17.38 -2.46
CA SER A 98 5.64 -18.71 -1.85
C SER A 98 6.74 -19.51 -2.57
N PRO A 99 7.29 -20.56 -1.95
CA PRO A 99 8.34 -21.38 -2.57
C PRO A 99 7.94 -21.92 -3.96
N ASP A 100 6.71 -22.40 -4.11
CA ASP A 100 6.15 -22.89 -5.39
C ASP A 100 6.08 -21.78 -6.45
N THR A 101 5.53 -20.63 -6.06
CA THR A 101 5.42 -19.46 -6.94
C THR A 101 6.80 -18.96 -7.37
N ARG A 102 7.80 -19.05 -6.48
CA ARG A 102 9.17 -18.64 -6.77
C ARG A 102 9.80 -19.51 -7.85
N GLY A 103 9.61 -20.83 -7.79
CA GLY A 103 10.06 -21.75 -8.84
C GLY A 103 9.44 -21.43 -10.20
N ARG A 104 8.13 -21.15 -10.23
CA ARG A 104 7.43 -20.71 -11.45
C ARG A 104 7.96 -19.37 -11.97
N ILE A 105 8.17 -18.38 -11.11
CA ILE A 105 8.75 -17.09 -11.52
C ILE A 105 10.14 -17.30 -12.12
N THR A 106 11.00 -18.11 -11.49
CA THR A 106 12.35 -18.38 -12.03
C THR A 106 12.30 -19.09 -13.38
N MET A 107 11.37 -20.02 -13.57
CA MET A 107 11.12 -20.65 -14.88
C MET A 107 10.70 -19.59 -15.92
N LEU A 108 9.75 -18.70 -15.58
CA LEU A 108 9.30 -17.63 -16.48
C LEU A 108 10.42 -16.64 -16.83
N GLN A 109 11.29 -16.32 -15.87
CA GLN A 109 12.45 -15.46 -16.09
C GLN A 109 13.47 -16.12 -17.03
N ARG A 110 13.78 -17.41 -16.81
CA ARG A 110 14.79 -18.14 -17.57
C ARG A 110 14.30 -18.51 -18.97
N ASP A 111 13.09 -19.05 -19.09
CA ASP A 111 12.59 -19.70 -20.31
C ASP A 111 11.81 -18.73 -21.20
N TYR A 112 11.21 -17.69 -20.62
CA TYR A 112 10.34 -16.73 -21.33
C TYR A 112 10.82 -15.27 -21.24
N GLY A 113 11.99 -15.02 -20.64
CA GLY A 113 12.61 -13.69 -20.60
C GLY A 113 11.84 -12.65 -19.80
N LEU A 114 11.14 -13.05 -18.73
CA LEU A 114 10.36 -12.14 -17.90
C LEU A 114 11.27 -11.16 -17.13
N THR A 115 11.41 -9.92 -17.62
CA THR A 115 12.28 -8.88 -17.00
C THR A 115 11.52 -7.67 -16.46
N ALA A 116 10.21 -7.58 -16.68
CA ALA A 116 9.42 -6.40 -16.34
C ALA A 116 9.04 -6.33 -14.85
N GLU A 117 9.19 -5.14 -14.26
CA GLU A 117 8.71 -4.79 -12.92
C GLU A 117 7.43 -3.92 -12.97
N PRO A 118 6.47 -4.08 -12.04
CA PRO A 118 6.47 -5.04 -10.94
C PRO A 118 6.12 -6.47 -11.42
N ILE A 119 6.88 -7.45 -10.92
CA ILE A 119 6.78 -8.87 -11.32
C ILE A 119 5.33 -9.40 -11.23
N ILE A 120 4.57 -8.96 -10.22
CA ILE A 120 3.19 -9.41 -10.01
C ILE A 120 2.26 -9.04 -11.17
N ASP A 121 2.43 -7.87 -11.79
CA ASP A 121 1.60 -7.45 -12.92
C ASP A 121 1.95 -8.28 -14.16
N SER A 122 3.24 -8.44 -14.42
CA SER A 122 3.75 -9.22 -15.54
C SER A 122 3.29 -10.69 -15.46
N VAL A 123 3.38 -11.29 -14.28
CA VAL A 123 2.89 -12.66 -14.02
C VAL A 123 1.37 -12.74 -14.14
N PHE A 124 0.62 -11.73 -13.66
CA PHE A 124 -0.82 -11.69 -13.79
C PHE A 124 -1.24 -11.71 -15.26
N TYR A 125 -0.66 -10.86 -16.11
CA TYR A 125 -0.99 -10.83 -17.53
C TYR A 125 -0.57 -12.11 -18.26
N PHE A 126 0.57 -12.71 -17.88
CA PHE A 126 0.98 -14.01 -18.41
C PHE A 126 -0.05 -15.10 -18.08
N ASP A 127 -0.40 -15.26 -16.79
CA ASP A 127 -1.37 -16.27 -16.35
C ASP A 127 -2.77 -16.01 -16.94
N PHE A 128 -3.18 -14.75 -17.03
CA PHE A 128 -4.44 -14.36 -17.67
C PHE A 128 -4.47 -14.79 -19.14
N THR A 129 -3.39 -14.54 -19.88
CA THR A 129 -3.28 -14.89 -21.31
C THR A 129 -3.30 -16.40 -21.51
N ILE A 130 -2.50 -17.15 -20.75
CA ILE A 130 -2.46 -18.61 -20.85
C ILE A 130 -3.81 -19.23 -20.52
N ARG A 131 -4.49 -18.74 -19.47
CA ARG A 131 -5.83 -19.22 -19.10
C ARG A 131 -6.86 -18.86 -20.16
N GLY A 132 -6.77 -17.66 -20.75
CA GLY A 132 -7.62 -17.23 -21.85
C GLY A 132 -7.49 -18.15 -23.07
N ILE A 133 -6.26 -18.44 -23.50
CA ILE A 133 -6.00 -19.36 -24.64
C ILE A 133 -6.55 -20.76 -24.34
N LYS A 134 -6.30 -21.30 -23.14
CA LYS A 134 -6.78 -22.63 -22.74
C LYS A 134 -8.30 -22.74 -22.63
N ALA A 135 -9.00 -21.63 -22.40
CA ALA A 135 -10.46 -21.62 -22.34
C ALA A 135 -11.11 -21.46 -23.72
N ALA A 136 -10.38 -20.91 -24.69
CA ALA A 136 -10.86 -20.70 -26.06
C ALA A 136 -10.57 -21.90 -27.00
N ALA A 137 -9.64 -22.78 -26.62
CA ALA A 137 -9.28 -24.01 -27.33
C ALA A 137 -10.01 -25.23 -26.73
#